data_AF-W4RXQ8-F1
#
_entry.id   AF-W4RXQ8-F1
#
_cell.length_a   1.000
_cell.length_b   1.000
_cell.length_c   1.000
_cell.angle_alpha   90.00
_cell.angle_beta   90.00
_cell.angle_gamma   90.00
#
_symmetry.space_group_name_H-M   'P 1'
#
loop_
_entity.id
_entity.type
_entity.pdbx_description
1 polymer ?
#
loop_
_entity_poly.entity_id
_entity_poly.type
_entity_poly.pdbx_seq_one_letter_code
_entity_poly.pdbx_strand_id
1 'polypeptide(L)' 'PHVRLSGLWLEQLGFAIGTKLRITASAGQLLMEVLPPAEVPAASRRARR' A
#
# COMPACT_ATOMS: atom_id res chain seq x y z
N PRO A 1 -9.11 5.25 19.86
CA PRO A 1 -9.55 6.03 18.68
C PRO A 1 -9.39 5.16 17.44
N HIS A 2 -10.41 5.06 16.59
CA HIS A 2 -10.34 4.26 15.37
C HIS A 2 -10.98 5.01 14.21
N VAL A 3 -10.49 4.73 13.00
CA VAL A 3 -11.04 5.23 11.74
C VAL A 3 -11.35 4.02 10.87
N ARG A 4 -12.54 3.99 10.28
CA ARG A 4 -12.96 2.94 9.35
C ARG A 4 -13.24 3.56 7.99
N LEU A 5 -12.51 3.11 6.98
CA LEU A 5 -12.86 3.36 5.59
C LEU A 5 -13.69 2.17 5.09
N SER A 6 -14.84 2.44 4.47
CA SER A 6 -15.71 1.40 3.94
C SER A 6 -16.44 1.84 2.68
N GLY A 7 -16.69 0.90 1.78
CA GLY A 7 -17.47 1.09 0.56
C GLY A 7 -16.84 0.39 -0.64
N LEU A 8 -17.69 -0.03 -1.59
CA LEU A 8 -17.28 -0.78 -2.79
C LEU A 8 -16.36 0.02 -3.73
N TRP A 9 -16.28 1.35 -3.55
CA TRP A 9 -15.45 2.25 -4.33
C TRP A 9 -13.97 2.21 -3.94
N LEU A 10 -13.62 1.70 -2.76
CA LEU A 10 -12.23 1.69 -2.27
C LEU A 10 -11.33 0.80 -3.12
N GLU A 11 -11.83 -0.35 -3.57
CA GLU A 11 -11.08 -1.26 -4.45
C GLU A 11 -10.78 -0.61 -5.81
N GLN A 12 -11.71 0.20 -6.34
CA GLN A 12 -11.54 0.92 -7.60
C GLN A 12 -10.45 1.99 -7.53
N LEU A 13 -10.18 2.49 -6.32
CA LEU A 13 -9.07 3.41 -6.05
C LEU A 13 -7.77 2.71 -5.64
N GLY A 14 -7.75 1.37 -5.64
CA GLY A 14 -6.57 0.58 -5.30
C GLY A 14 -6.40 0.26 -3.81
N PHE A 15 -7.38 0.53 -2.95
CA PHE A 15 -7.35 0.19 -1.52
C PHE A 15 -7.82 -1.27 -1.26
N ALA A 16 -7.41 -2.21 -2.11
CA ALA A 16 -7.79 -3.61 -1.98
C ALA A 16 -7.13 -4.27 -0.76
N ILE A 17 -7.73 -5.35 -0.25
CA ILE A 17 -7.16 -6.14 0.85
C ILE A 17 -5.75 -6.62 0.47
N GLY A 18 -4.79 -6.46 1.39
CA GLY A 18 -3.38 -6.82 1.15
C GLY A 18 -2.53 -5.74 0.48
N THR A 19 -3.15 -4.62 0.08
CA THR A 19 -2.42 -3.45 -0.45
C THR A 19 -1.63 -2.77 0.65
N LYS A 20 -0.38 -2.38 0.34
CA LYS A 20 0.42 -1.54 1.23
C LYS A 20 0.03 -0.08 1.05
N LEU A 21 -0.22 0.61 2.16
CA LEU A 21 -0.54 2.03 2.18
C LEU A 21 0.52 2.80 2.95
N ARG A 22 0.76 4.05 2.55
CA ARG A 22 1.42 5.05 3.39
C ARG A 22 0.36 5.84 4.12
N ILE A 23 0.53 5.97 5.43
CA ILE A 23 -0.34 6.79 6.28
C ILE A 23 0.52 7.91 6.88
N THR A 24 0.11 9.14 6.64
CA THR A 24 0.77 10.34 7.18
C THR A 24 -0.22 11.11 8.03
N ALA A 25 0.14 11.32 9.30
CA ALA A 25 -0.66 12.14 10.22
C ALA A 25 -0.01 13.53 10.35
N SER A 26 -0.84 14.56 10.29
CA SER A 26 -0.47 15.95 10.56
C SER A 26 -1.56 16.62 11.40
N ALA A 27 -1.36 17.89 11.79
CA ALA A 27 -2.30 18.60 12.64
C ALA A 27 -3.71 18.62 12.04
N GLY A 28 -4.63 17.85 12.63
CA GLY A 28 -6.02 17.74 12.19
C GLY A 28 -6.24 16.96 10.89
N GLN A 29 -5.23 16.28 10.35
CA GLN A 29 -5.34 15.60 9.06
C GLN A 29 -4.70 14.21 9.08
N LEU A 30 -5.28 13.31 8.27
CA LEU A 30 -4.76 11.97 8.02
C LEU A 30 -4.79 11.72 6.51
N LEU A 31 -3.62 11.63 5.91
CA LEU A 31 -3.44 11.32 4.50
C LEU A 31 -3.15 9.82 4.35
N MET A 32 -3.85 9.16 3.42
CA MET A 32 -3.63 7.77 3.08
C MET A 32 -3.37 7.62 1.58
N GLU A 33 -2.24 7.02 1.23
CA GLU A 33 -1.80 6.88 -0.16
C GLU A 33 -1.53 5.40 -0.46
N VAL A 34 -1.96 4.94 -1.64
CA VAL A 34 -1.64 3.61 -2.14
C VAL A 34 -0.18 3.59 -2.57
N LEU A 35 0.62 2.68 -1.97
CA LEU A 35 1.99 2.49 -2.42
C LEU A 35 2.00 1.60 -3.67
N PRO A 36 2.82 1.93 -4.68
CA PRO A 36 3.01 1.05 -5.81
C PRO A 36 3.57 -0.31 -5.33
N PRO A 37 3.27 -1.42 -6.04
CA PRO A 37 3.83 -2.72 -5.72
C PRO A 37 5.34 -2.62 -5.68
N ALA A 38 5.95 -3.01 -4.55
CA ALA A 38 7.41 -3.03 -4.47
C ALA A 38 7.92 -4.01 -5.53
N GLU A 39 8.69 -3.52 -6.50
CA GLU A 39 9.40 -4.38 -7.44
C GLU A 39 10.30 -5.30 -6.63
N VAL A 40 9.97 -6.58 -6.62
CA VAL A 40 10.83 -7.59 -6.01
C VAL A 40 12.09 -7.65 -6.88
N PRO A 41 13.29 -7.41 -6.34
CA PRO A 41 14.50 -7.53 -7.13
C PRO A 41 14.54 -8.94 -7.71
N ALA A 42 14.58 -9.06 -9.03
CA ALA A 42 14.72 -10.35 -9.70
C ALA A 42 15.94 -11.05 -9.10
N ALA A 43 15.69 -12.13 -8.36
CA ALA A 43 16.72 -12.84 -7.64
C ALA A 43 17.85 -13.17 -8.62
N SER A 44 19.02 -12.57 -8.39
CA SER A 44 20.22 -12.81 -9.18
C SER A 44 20.51 -14.30 -9.17
N ARG A 45 20.26 -14.97 -10.30
CA ARG A 45 20.55 -16.39 -10.50
C ARG A 45 22.05 -16.56 -10.33
N ARG A 46 22.48 -16.92 -9.12
CA ARG A 46 23.87 -17.24 -8.80
C ARG A 46 24.26 -18.39 -9.74
N ALA A 47 25.03 -18.06 -10.78
CA ALA A 47 25.59 -19.03 -11.70
C ALA A 47 26.44 -20.01 -10.88
N ARG A 48 25.97 -21.26 -10.79
CA ARG A 48 26.76 -22.39 -10.32
C ARG A 48 27.79 -22.65 -11.42
N ARG A 49 29.03 -22.22 -11.20
CA ARG A 49 30.20 -22.73 -11.90
C ARG A 49 30.59 -24.07 -11.33
#